data_AF-A0A091KZH3-F1
#
_entry.id   AF-A0A091KZH3-F1
#
_cell.length_a   1.000
_cell.length_b   1.000
_cell.length_c   1.000
_cell.angle_alpha   90.00
_cell.angle_beta   90.00
_cell.angle_gamma   90.00
#
_symmetry.space_group_name_H-M   'P 1'
#
loop_
_entity.id
_entity.type
_entity.pdbx_description
1 polymer ?
#
loop_
_entity_poly.entity_id
_entity_poly.type
_entity_poly.pdbx_seq_one_letter_code
_entity_poly.pdbx_strand_id
1 'polypeptide(L)'
;VQVQHASKQITAEKQYKGIIDCIVRIPKEQGIISFWRGNLANVIRYFPTQALNFAFKDKYKQIFLGGVDRHKQFWRYFAGNLASGGAAGATSLCFVYPLGKGASEREFTGLGNCIVKIFKSDGLKGLYQGFSVSVQGIIIYRAAYFGVYDTAKGMLPDPKNVHIVVSWMIAQTVTAVAGLVSYPFDTVRRRMMMQSGRKG
;
A
#
# COMPACT_ATOMS: atom_id res chain seq x y z
N VAL A 1 -13.51 2.58 10.57
CA VAL A 1 -14.20 1.69 11.53
C VAL A 1 -13.29 0.56 12.03
N GLN A 2 -12.73 -0.32 11.18
CA GLN A 2 -11.89 -1.46 11.61
C GLN A 2 -10.63 -1.11 12.45
N VAL A 3 -9.93 -0.01 12.16
CA VAL A 3 -8.69 0.34 12.88
C VAL A 3 -8.96 0.83 14.30
N GLN A 4 -10.14 1.43 14.55
CA GLN A 4 -10.52 1.97 15.86
C GLN A 4 -10.88 0.84 16.84
N HIS A 5 -11.49 -0.25 16.37
CA HIS A 5 -11.75 -1.44 17.18
C HIS A 5 -10.47 -2.20 17.60
N ALA A 6 -9.37 -2.02 16.87
CA ALA A 6 -8.08 -2.63 17.21
C ALA A 6 -7.24 -1.78 18.19
N SER A 7 -7.62 -0.51 18.40
CA SER A 7 -6.93 0.42 19.29
C SER A 7 -7.48 0.31 20.72
N LYS A 8 -6.60 0.02 21.68
CA LYS A 8 -6.94 -0.03 23.11
C LYS A 8 -7.14 1.36 23.75
N GLN A 9 -6.89 2.44 22.99
CA GLN A 9 -6.86 3.81 23.51
C GLN A 9 -8.16 4.59 23.30
N ILE A 10 -9.12 4.06 22.52
CA ILE A 10 -10.41 4.71 22.27
C ILE A 10 -11.46 3.97 23.10
N THR A 11 -12.02 4.62 24.12
CA THR A 11 -13.19 4.10 24.84
C THR A 11 -14.35 3.94 23.85
N ALA A 12 -15.20 2.93 24.05
CA ALA A 12 -16.32 2.63 23.14
C ALA A 12 -17.20 3.86 22.84
N GLU A 13 -17.35 4.73 23.84
CA GLU A 13 -18.11 6.00 23.75
C GLU A 13 -17.47 7.05 22.84
N LYS A 14 -16.16 7.01 22.62
CA LYS A 14 -15.42 7.97 21.79
C LYS A 14 -15.18 7.49 20.36
N GLN A 15 -15.67 6.31 20.00
CA GLN A 15 -15.55 5.79 18.63
C GLN A 15 -16.34 6.66 17.65
N TYR A 16 -15.81 6.80 16.44
CA TYR A 16 -16.47 7.60 15.41
C TYR A 16 -17.58 6.77 14.77
N LYS A 17 -18.76 7.36 14.64
CA LYS A 17 -19.97 6.66 14.14
C LYS A 17 -19.93 6.43 12.62
N GLY A 18 -19.08 7.15 11.90
CA GLY A 18 -18.95 7.04 10.46
C GLY A 18 -17.95 8.05 9.88
N ILE A 19 -17.85 8.10 8.55
CA ILE A 19 -16.94 9.01 7.84
C ILE A 19 -17.34 10.48 8.11
N ILE A 20 -18.63 10.80 8.05
CA ILE A 20 -19.14 12.15 8.27
C ILE A 20 -18.88 12.62 9.70
N ASP A 21 -19.16 11.78 10.70
CA ASP A 21 -18.88 12.05 12.11
C ASP A 21 -17.38 12.34 12.34
N CYS A 22 -16.51 11.57 11.70
CA CYS A 22 -15.06 11.75 11.74
C CYS A 22 -14.61 13.11 11.17
N ILE A 23 -15.10 13.46 9.97
CA ILE A 23 -14.74 14.71 9.30
C ILE A 23 -15.19 15.94 10.09
N VAL A 24 -16.36 15.87 10.75
CA VAL A 24 -16.89 17.00 11.53
C VAL A 24 -16.21 17.14 12.88
N ARG A 25 -15.87 16.03 13.54
CA ARG A 25 -15.31 16.05 14.90
C ARG A 25 -13.81 16.34 14.95
N ILE A 26 -13.03 15.81 14.02
CA ILE A 26 -11.55 15.96 14.02
C ILE A 26 -11.10 17.44 14.08
N PRO A 27 -11.62 18.36 13.24
CA PRO A 27 -11.25 19.77 13.30
C PRO A 27 -11.58 20.44 14.63
N LYS A 28 -12.70 20.05 15.25
CA LYS A 28 -13.19 20.62 16.51
C LYS A 28 -12.41 20.09 17.72
N GLU A 29 -12.05 18.81 17.70
CA GLU A 29 -11.36 18.14 18.82
C GLU A 29 -9.84 18.33 18.78
N GLN A 30 -9.23 18.39 17.59
CA GLN A 30 -7.77 18.33 17.40
C GLN A 30 -7.19 19.45 16.52
N GLY A 31 -8.04 20.32 15.97
CA GLY A 31 -7.67 21.38 15.03
C GLY A 31 -7.57 20.89 13.59
N ILE A 32 -7.77 21.77 12.60
CA ILE A 32 -7.79 21.43 11.16
C ILE A 32 -6.48 20.73 10.72
N ILE A 33 -5.32 21.17 11.22
CA ILE A 33 -4.00 20.61 10.86
C ILE A 33 -3.87 19.11 11.21
N SER A 34 -4.71 18.59 12.13
CA SER A 34 -4.71 17.19 12.50
C SER A 34 -4.99 16.22 11.34
N PHE A 35 -5.70 16.65 10.28
CA PHE A 35 -5.90 15.82 9.07
C PHE A 35 -4.60 15.46 8.35
N TRP A 36 -3.55 16.27 8.51
CA TRP A 36 -2.23 16.03 7.92
C TRP A 36 -1.25 15.36 8.89
N ARG A 37 -1.68 15.03 10.12
CA ARG A 37 -0.83 14.27 11.06
C ARG A 37 -0.47 12.92 10.44
N GLY A 38 0.83 12.60 10.49
CA GLY A 38 1.38 11.40 9.85
C GLY A 38 1.67 11.53 8.35
N ASN A 39 1.24 12.61 7.68
CA ASN A 39 1.51 12.80 6.24
C ASN A 39 3.01 12.97 5.94
N LEU A 40 3.80 13.49 6.89
CA LEU A 40 5.26 13.57 6.76
C LEU A 40 5.89 12.19 6.49
N ALA A 41 5.41 11.13 7.15
CA ALA A 41 5.90 9.78 6.90
C ALA A 41 5.55 9.30 5.48
N ASN A 42 4.38 9.69 4.94
CA ASN A 42 4.01 9.39 3.56
C ASN A 42 4.92 10.11 2.55
N VAL A 43 5.22 11.38 2.78
CA VAL A 43 6.12 12.17 1.92
C VAL A 43 7.55 11.61 1.98
N ILE A 44 8.08 11.39 3.19
CA ILE A 44 9.42 10.81 3.38
C ILE A 44 9.51 9.42 2.78
N ARG A 45 8.44 8.62 2.81
CA ARG A 45 8.37 7.31 2.15
C ARG A 45 8.38 7.42 0.62
N TYR A 46 7.78 8.46 0.07
CA TYR A 46 7.67 8.63 -1.38
C TYR A 46 9.04 8.76 -2.05
N PHE A 47 9.93 9.59 -1.51
CA PHE A 47 11.28 9.81 -2.06
C PHE A 47 12.12 8.53 -2.22
N PRO A 48 12.39 7.72 -1.18
CA PRO A 48 13.17 6.50 -1.30
C PRO A 48 12.44 5.43 -2.12
N THR A 49 11.10 5.36 -2.05
CA THR A 49 10.35 4.47 -2.96
C THR A 49 10.59 4.84 -4.42
N GLN A 50 10.59 6.13 -4.76
CA GLN A 50 10.87 6.55 -6.14
C GLN A 50 12.33 6.35 -6.54
N ALA A 51 13.28 6.62 -5.65
CA ALA A 51 14.70 6.35 -5.91
C ALA A 51 14.95 4.85 -6.18
N LEU A 52 14.35 3.96 -5.38
CA LEU A 52 14.47 2.52 -5.57
C LEU A 52 13.73 2.03 -6.82
N ASN A 53 12.57 2.60 -7.13
CA ASN A 53 11.89 2.33 -8.40
C ASN A 53 12.78 2.73 -9.59
N PHE A 54 13.40 3.91 -9.55
CA PHE A 54 14.29 4.36 -10.61
C PHE A 54 15.52 3.43 -10.76
N ALA A 55 16.11 3.00 -9.63
CA ALA A 55 17.28 2.14 -9.64
C ALA A 55 17.00 0.69 -10.09
N PHE A 56 15.87 0.10 -9.67
CA PHE A 56 15.67 -1.35 -9.78
C PHE A 56 14.55 -1.76 -10.75
N LYS A 57 13.60 -0.88 -11.09
CA LYS A 57 12.44 -1.25 -11.92
C LYS A 57 12.88 -1.74 -13.30
N ASP A 58 13.80 -1.03 -13.95
CA ASP A 58 14.24 -1.41 -15.29
C ASP A 58 15.14 -2.64 -15.28
N LYS A 59 15.97 -2.82 -14.23
CA LYS A 59 16.73 -4.05 -14.02
C LYS A 59 15.84 -5.27 -13.82
N TYR A 60 14.82 -5.18 -12.95
CA TYR A 60 13.88 -6.29 -12.78
C TYR A 60 13.05 -6.54 -14.03
N LYS A 61 12.62 -5.51 -14.76
CA LYS A 61 11.97 -5.71 -16.05
C LYS A 61 12.89 -6.43 -17.03
N GLN A 62 14.16 -6.04 -17.14
CA GLN A 62 15.11 -6.69 -18.04
C GLN A 62 15.35 -8.16 -17.64
N ILE A 63 15.47 -8.46 -16.34
CA ILE A 63 15.68 -9.82 -15.83
C ILE A 63 14.46 -10.72 -16.09
N PHE A 64 13.24 -10.22 -15.84
CA PHE A 64 12.03 -11.04 -15.88
C PHE A 64 11.26 -10.98 -17.21
N LEU A 65 11.49 -9.95 -18.04
CA LEU A 65 10.80 -9.72 -19.32
C LEU A 65 11.76 -9.57 -20.50
N GLY A 66 13.07 -9.67 -20.28
CA GLY A 66 14.06 -9.63 -21.35
C GLY A 66 13.77 -10.71 -22.39
N GLY A 67 13.56 -10.31 -23.65
CA GLY A 67 13.27 -11.22 -24.76
C GLY A 67 11.85 -11.79 -24.79
N VAL A 68 10.94 -11.36 -23.91
CA VAL A 68 9.55 -11.85 -23.90
C VAL A 68 8.68 -10.95 -24.77
N ASP A 69 8.09 -11.52 -25.82
CA ASP A 69 7.15 -10.84 -26.69
C ASP A 69 5.74 -10.86 -26.08
N ARG A 70 5.19 -9.66 -25.82
CA ARG A 70 3.85 -9.47 -25.23
C ARG A 70 2.74 -10.10 -26.07
N HIS A 71 2.86 -10.08 -27.40
CA HIS A 71 1.78 -10.51 -28.30
C HIS A 71 1.79 -12.00 -28.57
N LYS A 72 2.97 -12.65 -28.49
CA LYS A 72 3.12 -14.09 -28.74
C LYS A 72 3.11 -14.92 -27.46
N GLN A 73 3.48 -14.33 -26.31
CA GLN A 73 3.69 -15.07 -25.07
C GLN A 73 2.99 -14.40 -23.87
N PHE A 74 1.66 -14.25 -23.96
CA PHE A 74 0.86 -13.56 -22.94
C PHE A 74 1.13 -14.06 -21.50
N TRP A 75 1.06 -15.38 -21.25
CA TRP A 75 1.25 -15.93 -19.90
C TRP A 75 2.68 -15.76 -19.38
N ARG A 76 3.69 -15.83 -20.24
CA ARG A 76 5.09 -15.59 -19.87
C ARG A 76 5.32 -14.12 -19.53
N TYR A 77 4.73 -13.22 -20.33
CA TYR A 77 4.77 -11.77 -20.10
C TYR A 77 4.03 -11.39 -18.82
N PHE A 78 2.86 -11.98 -18.57
CA PHE A 78 2.08 -11.77 -17.35
C PHE A 78 2.86 -12.23 -16.11
N ALA A 79 3.38 -13.47 -16.11
CA ALA A 79 4.18 -13.98 -15.01
C ALA A 79 5.45 -13.14 -14.76
N GLY A 80 6.15 -12.72 -15.83
CA GLY A 80 7.32 -11.84 -15.72
C GLY A 80 6.99 -10.46 -15.15
N ASN A 81 5.84 -9.88 -15.50
CA ASN A 81 5.36 -8.60 -14.95
C ASN A 81 4.98 -8.69 -13.47
N LEU A 82 4.39 -9.83 -13.06
CA LEU A 82 4.10 -10.11 -11.66
C LEU A 82 5.39 -10.29 -10.87
N ALA A 83 6.33 -11.10 -11.36
CA ALA A 83 7.62 -11.34 -10.71
C ALA A 83 8.45 -10.05 -10.59
N SER A 84 8.55 -9.27 -11.67
CA SER A 84 9.21 -7.95 -11.68
C SER A 84 8.56 -7.00 -10.68
N GLY A 85 7.23 -6.98 -10.61
CA GLY A 85 6.48 -6.15 -9.66
C GLY A 85 6.62 -6.56 -8.21
N GLY A 86 6.53 -7.86 -7.95
CA GLY A 86 6.73 -8.44 -6.63
C GLY A 86 8.13 -8.19 -6.12
N ALA A 87 9.16 -8.39 -6.97
CA ALA A 87 10.55 -8.15 -6.63
C ALA A 87 10.83 -6.66 -6.36
N ALA A 88 10.40 -5.75 -7.25
CA ALA A 88 10.55 -4.30 -7.04
C ALA A 88 9.80 -3.83 -5.78
N GLY A 89 8.59 -4.35 -5.57
CA GLY A 89 7.78 -4.09 -4.39
C GLY A 89 8.45 -4.58 -3.11
N ALA A 90 8.97 -5.82 -3.11
CA ALA A 90 9.70 -6.39 -1.98
C ALA A 90 10.97 -5.58 -1.67
N THR A 91 11.78 -5.23 -2.67
CA THR A 91 12.99 -4.42 -2.49
C THR A 91 12.64 -3.03 -1.95
N SER A 92 11.62 -2.36 -2.48
CA SER A 92 11.18 -1.07 -1.94
C SER A 92 10.67 -1.20 -0.50
N LEU A 93 9.90 -2.26 -0.20
CA LEU A 93 9.47 -2.52 1.16
C LEU A 93 10.67 -2.80 2.07
N CYS A 94 11.73 -3.49 1.65
CA CYS A 94 12.90 -3.71 2.51
C CYS A 94 13.46 -2.40 3.07
N PHE A 95 13.60 -1.37 2.24
CA PHE A 95 14.15 -0.09 2.71
C PHE A 95 13.11 0.81 3.37
N VAL A 96 11.86 0.77 2.92
CA VAL A 96 10.87 1.81 3.25
C VAL A 96 9.78 1.32 4.20
N TYR A 97 9.69 0.01 4.46
CA TYR A 97 8.72 -0.56 5.40
C TYR A 97 8.86 -0.03 6.83
N PRO A 98 10.08 0.20 7.38
CA PRO A 98 10.23 0.86 8.67
C PRO A 98 9.67 2.30 8.70
N LEU A 99 9.69 3.01 7.57
CA LEU A 99 9.19 4.39 7.44
C LEU A 99 7.65 4.46 7.31
N GLY A 100 6.99 3.36 6.98
CA GLY A 100 5.53 3.28 6.80
C GLY A 100 4.74 3.00 8.08
N LYS A 101 5.40 2.65 9.20
CA LYS A 101 4.73 2.52 10.50
C LYS A 101 4.47 3.91 11.07
N GLY A 102 3.30 4.45 10.74
CA GLY A 102 2.84 5.75 11.23
C GLY A 102 2.64 5.74 12.75
N ALA A 103 3.08 6.82 13.40
CA ALA A 103 2.79 7.10 14.80
C ALA A 103 1.31 7.46 14.96
N SER A 104 0.51 6.53 15.49
CA SER A 104 -0.81 6.87 16.05
C SER A 104 -0.61 7.38 17.48
N GLU A 105 -1.32 8.45 17.82
CA GLU A 105 -1.01 9.35 18.93
C GLU A 105 -0.97 8.72 20.33
N ARG A 106 -0.01 9.24 21.12
CA ARG A 106 0.32 9.01 22.55
C ARG A 106 1.18 7.81 22.94
N GLU A 107 1.69 6.98 22.02
CA GLU A 107 2.72 5.97 22.35
C GLU A 107 4.11 6.24 21.75
N PHE A 108 4.18 7.09 20.72
CA PHE A 108 5.42 7.50 20.03
C PHE A 108 5.38 8.99 19.67
N THR A 109 6.48 9.72 19.92
CA THR A 109 6.58 11.17 19.68
C THR A 109 6.91 11.54 18.22
N GLY A 110 7.09 10.56 17.34
CA GLY A 110 7.41 10.74 15.93
C GLY A 110 7.89 9.45 15.27
N LEU A 111 8.16 9.50 13.95
CA LEU A 111 8.61 8.35 13.15
C LEU A 111 9.93 7.75 13.68
N GLY A 112 10.91 8.61 14.00
CA GLY A 112 12.20 8.17 14.54
C GLY A 112 12.06 7.46 15.89
N ASN A 113 11.25 8.01 16.80
CA ASN A 113 10.96 7.37 18.09
C ASN A 113 10.22 6.04 17.90
N CYS A 114 9.28 5.96 16.96
CA CYS A 114 8.59 4.71 16.61
C CYS A 114 9.55 3.62 16.12
N ILE A 115 10.44 3.94 15.18
CA ILE A 115 11.42 2.99 14.65
C ILE A 115 12.37 2.53 15.77
N VAL A 116 12.93 3.47 16.55
CA VAL A 116 13.88 3.15 17.62
C VAL A 116 13.23 2.28 18.69
N LYS A 117 12.00 2.59 19.10
CA LYS A 117 11.32 1.86 20.18
C LYS A 117 10.87 0.47 19.74
N ILE A 118 10.39 0.29 18.50
CA ILE A 118 10.09 -1.04 17.94
C ILE A 118 11.37 -1.86 17.75
N PHE A 119 12.44 -1.23 17.26
CA PHE A 119 13.72 -1.91 17.09
C PHE A 119 14.31 -2.36 18.43
N LYS A 120 14.21 -1.53 19.48
CA LYS A 120 14.66 -1.89 20.83
C LYS A 120 13.80 -2.97 21.48
N SER A 121 12.51 -3.08 21.14
CA SER A 121 11.63 -4.09 21.75
C SER A 121 11.66 -5.43 21.03
N ASP A 122 11.58 -5.41 19.69
CA ASP A 122 11.29 -6.59 18.85
C ASP A 122 12.35 -6.81 17.76
N GLY A 123 13.39 -5.95 17.72
CA GLY A 123 14.45 -6.00 16.72
C GLY A 123 13.96 -5.77 15.29
N LEU A 124 14.74 -6.26 14.32
CA LEU A 124 14.40 -6.22 12.89
C LEU A 124 13.12 -6.98 12.58
N LYS A 125 12.83 -8.08 13.29
CA LYS A 125 11.63 -8.90 13.08
C LYS A 125 10.35 -8.09 13.36
N GLY A 126 10.34 -7.26 14.39
CA GLY A 126 9.22 -6.36 14.68
C GLY A 126 9.03 -5.27 13.62
N LEU A 127 10.11 -4.74 13.05
CA LEU A 127 9.98 -3.76 11.96
C LEU A 127 9.35 -4.39 10.70
N TYR A 128 9.68 -5.64 10.38
CA TYR A 128 9.25 -6.33 9.15
C TYR A 128 8.02 -7.23 9.30
N GLN A 129 7.32 -7.22 10.45
CA GLN A 129 6.09 -7.99 10.63
C GLN A 129 5.04 -7.61 9.57
N GLY A 130 4.55 -8.62 8.83
CA GLY A 130 3.59 -8.45 7.72
C GLY A 130 4.23 -8.31 6.34
N PHE A 131 5.57 -8.38 6.21
CA PHE A 131 6.28 -8.25 4.94
C PHE A 131 5.83 -9.29 3.89
N SER A 132 5.78 -10.58 4.25
CA SER A 132 5.38 -11.66 3.32
C SER A 132 3.95 -11.48 2.79
N VAL A 133 3.01 -11.11 3.66
CA VAL A 133 1.63 -10.81 3.29
C VAL A 133 1.55 -9.56 2.41
N SER A 134 2.43 -8.57 2.65
CA SER A 134 2.53 -7.38 1.80
C SER A 134 2.98 -7.72 0.38
N VAL A 135 3.97 -8.60 0.23
CA VAL A 135 4.44 -9.05 -1.09
C VAL A 135 3.35 -9.81 -1.84
N GLN A 136 2.64 -10.72 -1.17
CA GLN A 136 1.48 -11.42 -1.76
C GLN A 136 0.39 -10.45 -2.19
N GLY A 137 0.06 -9.46 -1.35
CA GLY A 137 -0.90 -8.41 -1.67
C GLY A 137 -0.51 -7.60 -2.91
N ILE A 138 0.78 -7.28 -3.09
CA ILE A 138 1.28 -6.57 -4.29
C ILE A 138 1.10 -7.42 -5.56
N ILE A 139 1.40 -8.72 -5.48
CA ILE A 139 1.26 -9.64 -6.62
C ILE A 139 -0.22 -9.75 -7.01
N ILE A 140 -1.11 -9.96 -6.05
CA ILE A 140 -2.55 -10.08 -6.28
C ILE A 140 -3.13 -8.76 -6.82
N TYR A 141 -2.74 -7.63 -6.23
CA TYR A 141 -3.13 -6.31 -6.74
C TYR A 141 -2.72 -6.13 -8.20
N ARG A 142 -1.47 -6.46 -8.57
CA ARG A 142 -1.01 -6.36 -9.95
C ARG A 142 -1.74 -7.32 -10.88
N ALA A 143 -1.97 -8.56 -10.46
CA ALA A 143 -2.69 -9.55 -11.25
C ALA A 143 -4.11 -9.09 -11.57
N ALA A 144 -4.85 -8.62 -10.55
CA ALA A 144 -6.18 -8.06 -10.72
C ALA A 144 -6.16 -6.79 -11.57
N TYR A 145 -5.20 -5.88 -11.34
CA TYR A 145 -5.06 -4.65 -12.13
C TYR A 145 -4.85 -4.95 -13.62
N PHE A 146 -3.89 -5.80 -13.97
CA PHE A 146 -3.62 -6.14 -15.37
C PHE A 146 -4.77 -6.93 -15.99
N GLY A 147 -5.36 -7.90 -15.27
CA GLY A 147 -6.49 -8.67 -15.77
C GLY A 147 -7.70 -7.79 -16.10
N VAL A 148 -8.14 -6.96 -15.14
CA VAL A 148 -9.29 -6.06 -15.33
C VAL A 148 -8.99 -4.99 -16.39
N TYR A 149 -7.76 -4.48 -16.46
CA TYR A 149 -7.36 -3.51 -17.47
C TYR A 149 -7.35 -4.09 -18.89
N ASP A 150 -6.82 -5.30 -19.08
CA ASP A 150 -6.78 -5.96 -20.38
C ASP A 150 -8.20 -6.33 -20.84
N THR A 151 -9.07 -6.81 -19.95
CA THR A 151 -10.49 -7.02 -20.25
C THR A 151 -11.20 -5.71 -20.61
N ALA A 152 -11.00 -4.64 -19.82
CA ALA A 152 -11.61 -3.35 -20.10
C ALA A 152 -11.15 -2.78 -21.45
N LYS A 153 -9.89 -2.97 -21.83
CA LYS A 153 -9.38 -2.59 -23.16
C LYS A 153 -9.97 -3.42 -24.29
N GLY A 154 -10.16 -4.73 -24.10
CA GLY A 154 -10.77 -5.61 -25.10
C GLY A 154 -12.25 -5.29 -25.38
N MET A 155 -12.93 -4.65 -24.42
CA MET A 155 -14.33 -4.23 -24.57
C MET A 155 -14.49 -2.83 -25.20
N LEU A 156 -13.40 -2.08 -25.41
CA LEU A 156 -13.46 -0.76 -26.02
C LEU A 156 -13.51 -0.86 -27.56
N PRO A 157 -14.45 -0.18 -28.24
CA PRO A 157 -14.55 -0.20 -29.70
C PRO A 157 -13.33 0.41 -30.40
N ASP A 158 -12.75 1.48 -29.82
CA ASP A 158 -11.49 2.07 -30.28
C ASP A 158 -10.60 2.42 -29.07
N PRO A 159 -9.62 1.57 -28.74
CA PRO A 159 -8.70 1.80 -27.61
C PRO A 159 -7.76 3.00 -27.79
N LYS A 160 -7.63 3.55 -29.02
CA LYS A 160 -6.70 4.65 -29.33
C LYS A 160 -7.40 6.02 -29.31
N ASN A 161 -8.70 6.08 -29.57
CA ASN A 161 -9.50 7.32 -29.58
C ASN A 161 -10.52 7.40 -28.44
N VAL A 162 -10.12 7.02 -27.22
CA VAL A 162 -10.97 7.15 -26.04
C VAL A 162 -10.86 8.56 -25.46
N HIS A 163 -12.01 9.21 -25.22
CA HIS A 163 -12.03 10.50 -24.53
C HIS A 163 -11.37 10.40 -23.16
N ILE A 164 -10.63 11.45 -22.75
CA ILE A 164 -9.82 11.47 -21.53
C ILE A 164 -10.63 11.10 -20.27
N VAL A 165 -11.89 11.52 -20.19
CA VAL A 165 -12.79 11.20 -19.06
C VAL A 165 -13.10 9.71 -19.00
N VAL A 166 -13.32 9.05 -20.14
CA VAL A 166 -13.60 7.61 -20.20
C VAL A 166 -12.35 6.82 -19.81
N SER A 167 -11.18 7.22 -20.33
CA SER A 167 -9.90 6.61 -19.93
C SER A 167 -9.62 6.77 -18.44
N TRP A 168 -9.92 7.93 -17.87
CA TRP A 168 -9.81 8.18 -16.43
C TRP A 168 -10.79 7.32 -15.62
N MET A 169 -12.06 7.23 -16.01
CA MET A 169 -13.05 6.39 -15.33
C MET A 169 -12.67 4.91 -15.36
N ILE A 170 -12.15 4.41 -16.48
CA ILE A 170 -11.64 3.04 -16.60
C ILE A 170 -10.46 2.85 -15.66
N ALA A 171 -9.50 3.78 -15.63
CA ALA A 171 -8.36 3.71 -14.73
C ALA A 171 -8.79 3.68 -13.25
N GLN A 172 -9.78 4.50 -12.85
CA GLN A 172 -10.34 4.50 -11.50
C GLN A 172 -11.03 3.16 -11.19
N THR A 173 -11.85 2.66 -12.10
CA THR A 173 -12.60 1.40 -11.93
C THR A 173 -11.65 0.22 -11.77
N VAL A 174 -10.65 0.10 -12.66
CA VAL A 174 -9.61 -0.93 -12.59
C VAL A 174 -8.87 -0.86 -11.25
N THR A 175 -8.50 0.35 -10.82
CA THR A 175 -7.79 0.57 -9.54
C THR A 175 -8.66 0.18 -8.34
N ALA A 176 -9.95 0.55 -8.36
CA ALA A 176 -10.90 0.21 -7.31
C ALA A 176 -11.11 -1.30 -7.20
N VAL A 177 -11.32 -1.98 -8.32
CA VAL A 177 -11.51 -3.45 -8.34
C VAL A 177 -10.25 -4.16 -7.87
N ALA A 178 -9.07 -3.80 -8.38
CA ALA A 178 -7.80 -4.37 -7.91
C ALA A 178 -7.56 -4.10 -6.41
N GLY A 179 -7.90 -2.90 -5.95
CA GLY A 179 -7.88 -2.51 -4.54
C GLY A 179 -8.77 -3.41 -3.69
N LEU A 180 -10.01 -3.65 -4.10
CA LEU A 180 -10.97 -4.51 -3.39
C LEU A 180 -10.50 -5.96 -3.34
N VAL A 181 -10.01 -6.51 -4.46
CA VAL A 181 -9.49 -7.89 -4.52
C VAL A 181 -8.29 -8.08 -3.59
N SER A 182 -7.40 -7.09 -3.50
CA SER A 182 -6.21 -7.16 -2.63
C SER A 182 -6.47 -6.72 -1.18
N TYR A 183 -7.65 -6.19 -0.88
CA TYR A 183 -7.99 -5.60 0.42
C TYR A 183 -7.86 -6.57 1.63
N PRO A 184 -8.21 -7.86 1.51
CA PRO A 184 -7.98 -8.82 2.60
C PRO A 184 -6.52 -8.92 3.02
N PHE A 185 -5.59 -8.87 2.05
CA PHE A 185 -4.15 -8.91 2.33
C PHE A 185 -3.67 -7.63 3.01
N ASP A 186 -4.18 -6.46 2.60
CA ASP A 186 -3.88 -5.20 3.29
C ASP A 186 -4.41 -5.22 4.73
N THR A 187 -5.58 -5.80 4.95
CA THR A 187 -6.17 -5.95 6.29
C THR A 187 -5.30 -6.81 7.21
N VAL A 188 -4.87 -7.99 6.73
CA VAL A 188 -3.99 -8.89 7.49
C VAL A 188 -2.63 -8.25 7.75
N ARG A 189 -2.04 -7.61 6.73
CA ARG A 189 -0.79 -6.85 6.86
C ARG A 189 -0.88 -5.82 7.99
N ARG A 190 -1.93 -4.99 8.01
CA ARG A 190 -2.13 -3.96 9.04
C ARG A 190 -2.29 -4.59 10.42
N ARG A 191 -3.07 -5.67 10.54
CA ARG A 191 -3.21 -6.39 11.82
C ARG A 191 -1.88 -6.91 12.34
N MET A 192 -1.04 -7.50 11.49
CA MET A 192 0.30 -7.97 11.85
C MET A 192 1.22 -6.81 12.25
N MET A 193 1.22 -5.70 11.53
CA MET A 193 2.02 -4.51 11.89
C MET A 193 1.66 -3.94 13.26
N MET A 194 0.39 -4.04 13.65
CA MET A 194 -0.12 -3.57 14.95
C MET A 194 0.21 -4.52 16.12
N GLN A 195 0.77 -5.71 15.86
CA GLN A 195 1.25 -6.62 16.90
C GLN A 195 2.65 -6.26 17.39
N SER A 196 3.44 -5.53 16.60
CA SER A 196 4.80 -5.18 16.99
C SER A 196 4.81 -4.14 18.13
N GLY A 197 5.64 -4.35 19.14
CA GLY A 197 5.72 -3.52 20.34
C GLY A 197 4.72 -3.89 21.43
N ARG A 198 3.79 -4.83 21.19
CA ARG A 198 2.95 -5.40 22.25
C ARG A 198 3.77 -6.42 23.02
N LYS A 199 4.27 -6.02 24.20
CA LYS A 199 4.76 -6.98 25.20
C LYS A 199 3.62 -7.95 25.52
N GLY A 200 3.89 -9.25 25.37
CA GLY A 200 3.07 -10.31 25.97
C GLY A 200 3.10 -10.19 27.49
#